data_AF-A0A7S2WDB0-F1
#
_entry.id   AF-A0A7S2WDB0-F1
#
_cell.length_a   1.000
_cell.length_b   1.000
_cell.length_c   1.000
_cell.angle_alpha   90.00
_cell.angle_beta   90.00
_cell.angle_gamma   90.00
#
_symmetry.space_group_name_H-M   'P 1'
#
loop_
_entity.id
_entity.type
_entity.pdbx_description
1 polymer ?
#
loop_
_entity_poly.entity_id
_entity_poly.type
_entity_poly.pdbx_seq_one_letter_code
_entity_poly.pdbx_strand_id
1 'polypeptide(L)'
;TEALVGVAELVLHPTDGTMPSNLDAPPLEDGSRQHSRAGNRPPLRPYLCNVAVDRRFRRRGLGVRLVRACEALAQFQWRYSAIYLHVDKSNRGALELYQQRGYQPVASAVVDTGESGTSQLERLLGGFGLAPEMLYMRHQLQREGDLQ
;
A
#
# COMPACT_ATOMS: atom_id res chain seq x y z
N THR A 1 20.43 26.17 -6.59
CA THR A 1 19.02 25.94 -6.95
C THR A 1 18.59 24.65 -6.30
N GLU A 2 17.53 24.66 -5.49
CA GLU A 2 16.94 23.43 -4.97
C GLU A 2 16.07 22.79 -6.06
N ALA A 3 16.13 21.47 -6.19
CA ALA A 3 15.37 20.73 -7.20
C ALA A 3 14.63 19.56 -6.55
N LEU A 4 13.35 19.39 -6.89
CA LEU A 4 12.59 18.20 -6.51
C LEU A 4 13.08 17.01 -7.35
N VAL A 5 13.76 16.06 -6.71
CA VAL A 5 14.37 14.89 -7.39
C VAL A 5 13.60 13.59 -7.16
N GLY A 6 12.59 13.59 -6.29
CA GLY A 6 11.74 12.43 -6.06
C GLY A 6 10.56 12.72 -5.13
N VAL A 7 9.58 11.83 -5.17
CA VAL A 7 8.32 11.90 -4.42
C VAL A 7 7.85 10.50 -4.06
N ALA A 8 7.14 10.39 -2.94
CA ALA A 8 6.37 9.22 -2.56
C ALA A 8 5.10 9.70 -1.85
N GLU A 9 4.00 9.01 -2.09
CA GLU A 9 2.71 9.30 -1.48
C GLU A 9 2.30 8.14 -0.57
N LEU A 10 1.77 8.47 0.61
CA LEU A 10 1.28 7.49 1.56
C LEU A 10 -0.13 7.89 1.97
N VAL A 11 -1.07 6.96 1.79
CA VAL A 11 -2.50 7.17 2.09
C VAL A 11 -3.05 6.05 2.97
N LEU A 12 -4.23 6.27 3.56
CA LEU A 12 -5.01 5.19 4.16
C LEU A 12 -5.96 4.63 3.10
N HIS A 13 -5.86 3.35 2.81
CA HIS A 13 -6.62 2.68 1.75
C HIS A 13 -7.24 1.37 2.25
N PRO A 14 -8.43 0.96 1.78
CA PRO A 14 -8.99 -0.36 2.05
C PRO A 14 -8.04 -1.49 1.63
N THR A 15 -7.97 -2.57 2.41
CA THR A 15 -7.19 -3.76 2.04
C THR A 15 -8.01 -4.78 1.25
N ASP A 16 -8.82 -4.30 0.32
CA ASP A 16 -9.60 -5.17 -0.56
C ASP A 16 -8.86 -5.52 -1.84
N GLY A 17 -7.61 -5.07 -2.03
CA GLY A 17 -6.79 -5.28 -3.22
C GLY A 17 -7.21 -4.43 -4.42
N THR A 18 -8.08 -3.43 -4.23
CA THR A 18 -8.33 -2.41 -5.24
C THR A 18 -7.16 -1.43 -5.30
N MET A 19 -6.94 -0.84 -6.47
CA MET A 19 -6.02 0.28 -6.62
C MET A 19 -6.72 1.56 -6.15
N PRO A 20 -6.03 2.48 -5.46
CA PRO A 20 -6.58 3.81 -5.26
C PRO A 20 -6.85 4.42 -6.63
N SER A 21 -8.12 4.66 -6.97
CA SER A 21 -8.47 5.43 -8.15
C SER A 21 -7.78 6.79 -8.04
N ASN A 22 -7.17 7.31 -9.10
CA ASN A 22 -6.70 8.70 -9.17
C ASN A 22 -7.83 9.75 -8.96
N LEU A 23 -9.06 9.31 -8.65
CA LEU A 23 -10.26 10.12 -8.44
C LEU A 23 -10.93 9.89 -7.08
N ASP A 24 -10.43 8.98 -6.22
CA ASP A 24 -10.92 8.86 -4.85
C ASP A 24 -10.14 9.82 -3.94
N ALA A 25 -10.15 11.11 -4.26
CA ALA A 25 -10.15 12.06 -3.15
C ALA A 25 -11.37 11.65 -2.30
N PRO A 26 -11.24 11.43 -0.98
CA PRO A 26 -12.43 11.40 -0.17
C PRO A 26 -13.20 12.67 -0.55
N PRO A 27 -14.53 12.60 -0.78
CA PRO A 27 -15.31 13.82 -0.84
C PRO A 27 -14.80 14.70 0.31
N LEU A 28 -14.47 15.96 0.05
CA LEU A 28 -14.24 16.90 1.14
C LEU A 28 -15.54 16.89 1.95
N GLU A 29 -15.66 16.00 2.93
CA GLU A 29 -16.91 15.76 3.62
C GLU A 29 -17.12 16.99 4.51
N ASP A 30 -18.02 17.85 4.03
CA ASP A 30 -18.84 18.70 4.87
C ASP A 30 -19.27 17.87 6.08
N GLY A 31 -18.99 18.38 7.29
CA GLY A 31 -18.99 17.67 8.57
C GLY A 31 -20.36 17.20 9.07
N SER A 32 -21.18 16.60 8.22
CA SER A 32 -22.52 16.11 8.51
C SER A 32 -22.61 14.58 8.36
N ARG A 33 -22.09 13.89 9.38
CA ARG A 33 -22.62 12.63 9.94
C ARG A 33 -23.36 11.69 8.98
N GLN A 34 -22.70 10.58 8.63
CA GLN A 34 -23.39 9.30 8.48
C GLN A 34 -22.88 8.30 9.53
N HIS A 35 -23.43 8.42 10.73
CA HIS A 35 -23.60 7.26 11.60
C HIS A 35 -24.65 6.35 10.95
N SER A 36 -24.23 5.36 10.17
CA SER A 36 -25.13 4.33 9.64
C SER A 36 -24.39 3.00 9.54
N ARG A 37 -24.53 2.20 10.60
CA ARG A 37 -24.23 0.77 10.78
C ARG A 37 -22.79 0.30 10.45
N ALA A 38 -22.08 -0.11 11.50
CA ALA A 38 -20.95 -1.04 11.41
C ALA A 38 -21.34 -2.26 10.54
N GLY A 39 -20.80 -2.34 9.33
CA GLY A 39 -21.12 -3.35 8.35
C GLY A 39 -20.01 -3.47 7.29
N ASN A 40 -19.01 -4.29 7.61
CA ASN A 40 -18.08 -4.94 6.69
C ASN A 40 -17.34 -4.07 5.64
N ARG A 41 -16.87 -2.86 5.98
CA ARG A 41 -15.84 -2.19 5.15
C ARG A 41 -14.46 -2.76 5.52
N PRO A 42 -13.61 -3.13 4.55
CA PRO A 42 -12.24 -3.57 4.82
C PRO A 42 -11.52 -2.51 5.65
N PRO A 43 -10.67 -2.90 6.59
CA PRO A 43 -9.99 -1.94 7.43
C PRO A 43 -9.03 -1.09 6.58
N LEU A 44 -8.96 0.20 6.88
CA LEU A 44 -7.98 1.08 6.26
C LEU A 44 -6.57 0.74 6.74
N ARG A 45 -5.61 0.72 5.82
CA ARG A 45 -4.19 0.50 6.10
C ARG A 45 -3.31 1.48 5.32
N PRO A 46 -2.07 1.74 5.78
CA PRO A 46 -1.09 2.51 5.04
C PRO A 46 -0.82 1.87 3.68
N TYR A 47 -0.97 2.67 2.64
CA TYR A 47 -0.79 2.26 1.26
C TYR A 47 0.17 3.24 0.57
N LEU A 48 1.31 2.72 0.14
CA LEU A 48 2.33 3.46 -0.57
C LEU A 48 1.94 3.57 -2.05
N CYS A 49 1.57 4.77 -2.48
CA CYS A 49 1.27 5.10 -3.86
C CYS A 49 2.35 6.01 -4.47
N ASN A 50 2.40 6.07 -5.80
CA ASN A 50 3.13 7.08 -6.58
C ASN A 50 4.56 7.35 -6.08
N VAL A 51 5.45 6.35 -6.18
CA VAL A 51 6.88 6.54 -5.89
C VAL A 51 7.64 6.84 -7.17
N ALA A 52 8.25 8.01 -7.25
CA ALA A 52 9.03 8.42 -8.40
C ALA A 52 10.35 9.07 -7.98
N VAL A 53 11.40 8.77 -8.75
CA VAL A 53 12.69 9.46 -8.69
C VAL A 53 13.04 9.89 -10.10
N ASP A 54 13.48 11.13 -10.26
CA ASP A 54 13.98 11.67 -11.53
C ASP A 54 15.04 10.72 -12.10
N ARG A 55 14.92 10.37 -13.38
CA ARG A 55 15.79 9.39 -14.05
C ARG A 55 17.28 9.69 -13.85
N ARG A 56 17.68 10.96 -13.82
CA ARG A 56 19.06 11.42 -13.65
C ARG A 56 19.64 11.10 -12.27
N PHE A 57 18.77 10.89 -11.27
CA PHE A 57 19.12 10.66 -9.87
C PHE A 57 18.77 9.23 -9.39
N ARG A 58 18.28 8.37 -10.28
CA ARG A 58 18.04 6.95 -9.98
C ARG A 58 19.35 6.22 -9.67
N ARG A 59 19.22 5.03 -9.06
CA ARG A 59 20.33 4.15 -8.66
C ARG A 59 21.31 4.75 -7.64
N ARG A 60 20.89 5.82 -6.94
CA ARG A 60 21.63 6.45 -5.83
C ARG A 60 20.97 6.23 -4.46
N GLY A 61 20.12 5.20 -4.34
CA GLY A 61 19.40 4.88 -3.10
C GLY A 61 18.21 5.78 -2.75
N LEU A 62 17.85 6.77 -3.59
CA LEU A 62 16.75 7.71 -3.28
C LEU A 62 15.38 7.03 -3.14
N GLY A 63 15.05 6.09 -4.03
CA GLY A 63 13.79 5.34 -3.92
C GLY A 63 13.70 4.57 -2.60
N VAL A 64 14.80 3.92 -2.19
CA VAL A 64 14.87 3.22 -0.89
C VAL A 64 14.65 4.18 0.27
N ARG A 65 15.23 5.39 0.22
CA ARG A 65 15.06 6.41 1.27
C ARG A 65 13.61 6.91 1.36
N LEU A 66 12.96 7.13 0.22
CA LEU A 66 11.55 7.52 0.16
C LEU A 66 10.66 6.43 0.78
N VAL A 67 10.84 5.17 0.38
CA VAL A 67 10.07 4.04 0.91
C VAL A 67 10.28 3.89 2.43
N ARG A 68 11.52 3.99 2.92
CA ARG A 68 11.83 3.95 4.36
C ARG A 68 11.15 5.07 5.15
N ALA A 69 11.08 6.27 4.57
CA ALA A 69 10.39 7.38 5.22
C ALA A 69 8.89 7.09 5.38
N CYS A 70 8.25 6.52 4.36
CA CYS A 70 6.85 6.10 4.43
C CYS A 70 6.63 4.95 5.42
N GLU A 71 7.51 3.94 5.44
CA GLU A 71 7.49 2.83 6.41
C GLU A 71 7.59 3.36 7.85
N ALA A 72 8.54 4.24 8.12
CA ALA A 72 8.72 4.86 9.43
C ALA A 72 7.52 5.72 9.84
N LEU A 73 6.94 6.48 8.91
CA LEU A 73 5.73 7.27 9.14
C LEU A 73 4.55 6.35 9.53
N ALA A 74 4.30 5.31 8.73
CA ALA A 74 3.25 4.32 8.97
C ALA A 74 3.43 3.62 10.33
N GLN A 75 4.66 3.25 10.67
CA GLN A 75 4.97 2.52 11.88
C GLN A 75 4.94 3.40 13.15
N PHE A 76 5.71 4.48 13.16
CA PHE A 76 5.99 5.20 14.41
C PHE A 76 5.00 6.31 14.67
N GLN A 77 4.51 6.97 13.61
CA GLN A 77 3.52 8.04 13.77
C GLN A 77 2.10 7.49 13.68
N TRP A 78 1.81 6.66 12.68
CA TRP A 78 0.44 6.13 12.49
C TRP A 78 0.17 4.82 13.25
N ARG A 79 1.21 4.20 13.85
CA ARG A 79 1.10 3.00 14.70
C ARG A 79 0.54 1.76 13.99
N TYR A 80 0.73 1.66 12.68
CA TYR A 80 0.38 0.45 11.92
C TYR A 80 1.52 -0.57 11.94
N SER A 81 1.15 -1.85 11.85
CA SER A 81 2.07 -2.99 11.82
C SER A 81 2.38 -3.49 10.40
N ALA A 82 1.72 -2.94 9.37
CA ALA A 82 1.92 -3.32 7.98
C ALA A 82 1.66 -2.16 7.03
N ILE A 83 2.31 -2.22 5.88
CA ILE A 83 2.16 -1.28 4.76
C ILE A 83 1.96 -2.06 3.45
N TYR A 84 1.15 -1.52 2.56
CA TYR A 84 0.72 -2.17 1.33
C TYR A 84 1.06 -1.32 0.10
N LEU A 85 1.14 -1.96 -1.07
CA LEU A 85 1.28 -1.27 -2.36
C LEU A 85 0.86 -2.18 -3.51
N HIS A 86 0.72 -1.59 -4.68
CA HIS A 86 0.76 -2.33 -5.94
C HIS A 86 2.00 -1.96 -6.75
N VAL A 87 2.52 -2.94 -7.50
CA VAL A 87 3.62 -2.74 -8.45
C VAL A 87 3.33 -3.49 -9.75
N ASP A 88 3.67 -2.87 -10.87
CA ASP A 88 3.64 -3.52 -12.18
C ASP A 88 4.77 -4.59 -12.25
N LYS A 89 4.41 -5.83 -12.62
CA LYS A 89 5.34 -6.97 -12.79
C LYS A 89 6.46 -6.66 -13.78
N SER A 90 6.18 -5.84 -14.80
CA SER A 90 7.16 -5.41 -15.79
C SER A 90 8.15 -4.38 -15.25
N ASN A 91 7.80 -3.66 -14.16
CA ASN A 91 8.67 -2.69 -13.51
C ASN A 91 9.67 -3.38 -12.57
N ARG A 92 10.62 -4.10 -13.18
CA ARG A 92 11.64 -4.89 -12.48
C ARG A 92 12.40 -4.10 -11.41
N GLY A 93 12.74 -2.84 -11.69
CA GLY A 93 13.48 -2.00 -10.75
C GLY A 93 12.69 -1.63 -9.50
N ALA A 94 11.37 -1.44 -9.62
CA ALA A 94 10.50 -1.21 -8.47
C ALA A 94 10.23 -2.53 -7.73
N LEU A 95 9.97 -3.61 -8.45
CA LEU A 95 9.73 -4.93 -7.87
C LEU A 95 10.93 -5.41 -7.03
N GLU A 96 12.15 -5.31 -7.57
CA GLU A 96 13.38 -5.65 -6.85
C GLU A 96 13.56 -4.78 -5.60
N LEU A 97 13.28 -3.48 -5.71
CA LEU A 97 13.34 -2.55 -4.57
C LEU A 97 12.40 -3.02 -3.46
N TYR A 98 11.11 -3.26 -3.78
CA TYR A 98 10.12 -3.65 -2.79
C TYR A 98 10.42 -5.02 -2.18
N GLN A 99 10.83 -6.01 -2.98
CA GLN A 99 11.22 -7.33 -2.48
C GLN A 99 12.42 -7.25 -1.50
N GLN A 100 13.44 -6.46 -1.82
CA GLN A 100 14.60 -6.23 -0.93
C GLN A 100 14.21 -5.51 0.37
N ARG A 101 13.09 -4.79 0.39
CA ARG A 101 12.53 -4.18 1.60
C ARG A 101 11.63 -5.12 2.40
N GLY A 102 11.41 -6.35 1.93
CA GLY A 102 10.58 -7.34 2.62
C GLY A 102 9.10 -7.25 2.28
N TYR A 103 8.74 -6.59 1.17
CA TYR A 103 7.40 -6.69 0.62
C TYR A 103 7.23 -8.05 -0.05
N GLN A 104 6.10 -8.69 0.23
CA GLN A 104 5.73 -10.00 -0.30
C GLN A 104 4.37 -9.90 -1.01
N PRO A 105 4.14 -10.64 -2.10
CA PRO A 105 2.83 -10.71 -2.74
C PRO A 105 1.76 -11.17 -1.75
N VAL A 106 0.62 -10.49 -1.72
CA VAL A 106 -0.55 -10.95 -0.96
C VAL A 106 -1.25 -12.00 -1.81
N ALA A 107 -1.31 -13.25 -1.33
CA ALA A 107 -2.13 -14.26 -1.98
C ALA A 107 -3.59 -13.77 -1.96
N SER A 108 -4.29 -13.86 -3.09
CA SER A 108 -5.65 -13.35 -3.35
C SER A 108 -6.75 -13.85 -2.38
N ALA A 109 -6.38 -14.59 -1.33
CA ALA A 109 -7.23 -15.14 -0.28
C ALA A 109 -7.06 -14.46 1.09
N VAL A 110 -6.03 -13.63 1.31
CA VAL A 110 -5.80 -13.00 2.62
C VAL A 110 -6.36 -11.59 2.61
N VAL A 111 -7.69 -11.51 2.64
CA VAL A 111 -8.34 -10.35 3.22
C VAL A 111 -8.01 -10.45 4.71
N ASP A 112 -7.31 -9.45 5.26
CA ASP A 112 -7.07 -9.33 6.72
C ASP A 112 -8.38 -8.91 7.41
N THR A 113 -9.46 -9.65 7.14
CA THR A 113 -10.65 -9.73 7.97
C THR A 113 -10.25 -10.65 9.11
N GLY A 114 -10.24 -10.15 10.35
CA GLY A 114 -9.94 -10.94 11.54
C GLY A 114 -10.94 -12.08 11.83
N GLU A 115 -11.63 -12.63 10.83
CA GLU A 115 -12.58 -13.73 10.96
C GLU A 115 -12.51 -14.68 9.75
N SER A 116 -12.47 -15.97 10.05
CA SER A 116 -12.41 -17.11 9.13
C SER A 116 -13.64 -17.19 8.22
N GLY A 117 -13.44 -17.21 6.90
CA GLY A 117 -14.54 -17.44 5.96
C GLY A 117 -14.06 -17.68 4.53
N THR A 118 -13.90 -18.95 4.17
CA THR A 118 -13.32 -19.46 2.90
C THR A 118 -14.25 -19.39 1.67
N SER A 119 -15.37 -18.68 1.72
CA SER A 119 -16.42 -18.72 0.69
C SER A 119 -16.70 -17.38 0.00
N GLN A 120 -15.66 -16.54 -0.19
CA GLN A 120 -15.73 -15.32 -1.01
C GLN A 120 -14.78 -15.30 -2.22
N LEU A 121 -13.88 -16.29 -2.35
CA LEU A 121 -12.81 -16.31 -3.36
C LEU A 121 -13.34 -16.27 -4.81
N GLU A 122 -14.44 -16.94 -5.13
CA GLU A 122 -14.92 -17.04 -6.53
C GLU A 122 -15.64 -15.79 -7.04
N ARG A 123 -16.21 -14.95 -6.17
CA ARG A 123 -16.84 -13.68 -6.59
C ARG A 123 -15.84 -12.54 -6.74
N LEU A 124 -14.71 -12.62 -6.05
CA LEU A 124 -13.67 -11.60 -6.04
C LEU A 124 -12.81 -11.63 -7.31
N LEU A 125 -12.54 -12.82 -7.87
CA LEU A 125 -11.77 -13.00 -9.11
C LEU A 125 -12.41 -12.34 -10.35
N GLY A 126 -13.72 -12.07 -10.33
CA GLY A 126 -14.43 -11.38 -11.41
C GLY A 126 -14.53 -9.85 -11.25
N GLY A 127 -14.08 -9.29 -10.12
CA GLY A 127 -14.28 -7.87 -9.78
C GLY A 127 -13.00 -7.09 -9.47
N PHE A 128 -11.86 -7.77 -9.37
CA PHE A 128 -10.57 -7.10 -9.29
C PHE A 128 -10.25 -6.46 -10.64
N GLY A 129 -10.52 -5.16 -10.77
CA GLY A 129 -9.99 -4.30 -11.84
C GLY A 129 -8.46 -4.16 -11.83
N LEU A 130 -7.75 -5.17 -11.34
CA LEU A 130 -6.31 -5.29 -11.51
C LEU A 130 -6.07 -5.64 -12.97
N ALA A 131 -5.41 -4.74 -13.68
CA ALA A 131 -4.71 -5.16 -14.90
C ALA A 131 -3.87 -6.40 -14.53
N PRO A 132 -3.90 -7.49 -15.30
CA PRO A 132 -3.27 -8.78 -14.96
C PRO A 132 -1.76 -8.67 -14.64
N GLU A 133 -1.15 -7.54 -14.97
CA GLU A 133 0.24 -7.20 -14.73
C GLU A 133 0.54 -6.59 -13.36
N MET A 134 -0.45 -6.27 -12.52
CA MET A 134 -0.21 -5.68 -11.19
C MET A 134 -0.06 -6.75 -10.10
N LEU A 135 0.91 -6.57 -9.21
CA LEU A 135 1.09 -7.35 -7.98
C LEU A 135 0.71 -6.50 -6.77
N TYR A 136 -0.25 -6.99 -5.98
CA TYR A 136 -0.54 -6.46 -4.66
C TYR A 136 0.44 -7.02 -3.64
N MET A 137 1.13 -6.15 -2.90
CA MET A 137 2.19 -6.53 -1.98
C MET A 137 1.99 -5.94 -0.58
N ARG A 138 2.50 -6.64 0.42
CA ARG A 138 2.46 -6.29 1.84
C ARG A 138 3.84 -6.41 2.47
N HIS A 139 4.20 -5.48 3.34
CA HIS A 139 5.36 -5.58 4.22
C HIS A 139 4.92 -5.49 5.69
N GLN A 140 5.37 -6.44 6.51
CA GLN A 140 5.20 -6.39 7.96
C GLN A 140 6.27 -5.47 8.55
N LEU A 141 5.82 -4.40 9.22
CA LEU A 141 6.69 -3.45 9.90
C LEU A 141 7.11 -4.07 11.26
N GLN A 142 8.40 -4.36 11.42
CA GLN A 142 8.96 -4.94 12.65
C GLN A 142 8.97 -3.88 13.76
N ARG A 143 8.53 -4.22 14.99
CA ARG A 143 8.66 -3.28 16.12
C ARG A 143 10.14 -3.19 16.54
N GLU A 144 10.56 -2.02 17.04
CA GLU A 144 11.85 -1.89 17.75
C GLU A 144 11.85 -2.88 18.91
N GLY A 145 12.50 -4.03 18.71
CA GLY A 145 12.46 -5.19 19.59
C GLY A 145 12.76 -6.53 18.89
N ASP A 146 12.53 -6.61 17.57
CA ASP A 146 12.71 -7.85 16.79
C ASP A 146 14.10 -7.98 16.11
N LEU A 147 15.02 -7.06 16.40
CA LEU A 147 16.43 -7.16 16.01
C LEU A 147 17.26 -7.38 17.28
N GLN A 148 17.38 -8.64 17.68
CA GLN A 148 18.45 -9.11 18.57
C GLN A 148 19.66 -9.52 17.74
#